data_AF-A0AAD4NCN5-F1
#
_entry.id   AF-A0AAD4NCN5-F1
#
_cell.length_a   1.000
_cell.length_b   1.000
_cell.length_c   1.000
_cell.angle_alpha   90.00
_cell.angle_beta   90.00
_cell.angle_gamma   90.00
#
_symmetry.space_group_name_H-M   'P 1'
#
loop_
_entity.id
_entity.type
_entity.pdbx_description
1 polymer ?
#
loop_
_entity_poly.entity_id
_entity_poly.type
_entity_poly.pdbx_seq_one_letter_code
_entity_poly.pdbx_strand_id
1 'polypeptide(L)'
;MFRHIVYFTILLGVTNAIVHKFFAQYRLTNEAARIRQNALERRRFQEIREFYHQNELPPSMTQTFVAEVDLWYSSDLCIISSSANLSSVADGLPEKHTYDPSESSSFVDLNKNFTDWGCGDGKNGSDKVTIDTVSANVIMGVVDDIGSEFKYYPIDAVLGLNPNIPKTNTDNLVSQLVAGLDKPIMTWWQNVSIYNEGTAQLTLGGEDANNCQSSYTYVPQLCDEFGYGDFRVHLASGSIDGMPNYVKKFNKSLEVWRGNRRNYCDDDFFYLMTDASNATWNETIDDWEVDCDVTKAKNITLNIGSDGNTADGKTKQLVMTGADYIQYIPQYDTCIVYANHYKYVRIMELRSRFLNNHCVAYNAKEKTIGFADVK
;
A
#
# COMPACT_ATOMS: atom_id res chain seq x y z
N MET A 1 -13.01 6.83 -2.81
CA MET A 1 -11.61 6.50 -2.45
C MET A 1 -11.43 5.01 -2.76
N PHE A 2 -10.43 4.66 -3.58
CA PHE A 2 -10.16 3.27 -4.00
C PHE A 2 -8.91 2.77 -3.27
N ARG A 3 -9.00 1.62 -2.60
CA ARG A 3 -7.88 1.00 -1.89
C ARG A 3 -7.41 -0.26 -2.63
N HIS A 4 -6.11 -0.53 -2.57
CA HIS A 4 -5.52 -1.80 -2.99
C HIS A 4 -5.32 -2.63 -1.72
N ILE A 5 -6.15 -3.66 -1.54
CA ILE A 5 -6.04 -4.54 -0.39
C ILE A 5 -5.10 -5.68 -0.78
N VAL A 6 -4.03 -5.87 0.00
CA VAL A 6 -3.34 -7.16 0.06
C VAL A 6 -3.65 -7.80 1.38
N TYR A 7 -4.05 -9.06 1.25
CA TYR A 7 -4.50 -9.92 2.32
C TYR A 7 -3.31 -10.67 2.93
N PHE A 8 -3.14 -10.51 4.23
CA PHE A 8 -2.20 -11.31 5.02
C PHE A 8 -2.97 -12.20 5.96
N THR A 9 -2.41 -13.38 6.21
CA THR A 9 -2.80 -14.21 7.33
C THR A 9 -1.97 -13.78 8.53
N ILE A 10 -2.65 -13.27 9.54
CA ILE A 10 -2.03 -13.05 10.85
C ILE A 10 -2.39 -14.24 11.72
N LEU A 11 -1.38 -14.92 12.26
CA LEU A 11 -1.54 -15.99 13.24
C LEU A 11 -1.25 -15.43 14.63
N LEU A 12 -2.23 -15.49 15.54
CA LEU A 12 -2.05 -15.09 16.93
C LEU A 12 -1.80 -16.34 17.78
N GLY A 13 -0.73 -16.36 18.57
CA GLY A 13 -0.47 -17.42 19.57
C GLY A 13 0.44 -18.61 19.20
N VAL A 14 1.22 -18.59 18.10
CA VAL A 14 2.07 -19.75 17.66
C VAL A 14 3.48 -19.39 17.18
N THR A 15 4.28 -20.40 16.78
CA THR A 15 5.75 -20.32 16.53
C THR A 15 6.27 -21.06 15.28
N ASN A 16 5.47 -21.33 14.23
CA ASN A 16 5.98 -21.99 13.02
C ASN A 16 5.32 -21.45 11.73
N ALA A 17 6.10 -21.42 10.65
CA ALA A 17 5.88 -20.66 9.41
C ALA A 17 5.07 -21.37 8.31
N ILE A 18 4.35 -20.60 7.51
CA ILE A 18 3.63 -21.00 6.29
C ILE A 18 3.89 -19.96 5.21
N VAL A 19 4.37 -20.39 4.04
CA VAL A 19 4.62 -19.50 2.88
C VAL A 19 3.29 -19.08 2.26
N HIS A 20 2.95 -17.79 2.32
CA HIS A 20 1.72 -17.24 1.74
C HIS A 20 1.92 -16.69 0.33
N LYS A 21 0.96 -16.96 -0.57
CA LYS A 21 0.79 -16.25 -1.85
C LYS A 21 -0.24 -15.16 -1.67
N PHE A 22 0.06 -13.96 -2.14
CA PHE A 22 -0.74 -12.76 -1.91
C PHE A 22 -1.53 -12.36 -3.15
N PHE A 23 -2.75 -11.88 -2.94
CA PHE A 23 -3.60 -11.32 -4.00
C PHE A 23 -3.75 -9.81 -3.79
N ALA A 24 -3.52 -9.02 -4.84
CA ALA A 24 -3.85 -7.60 -4.88
C ALA A 24 -5.14 -7.39 -5.68
N GLN A 25 -6.07 -6.57 -5.15
CA GLN A 25 -7.41 -6.42 -5.73
C GLN A 25 -7.80 -4.96 -6.06
N TYR A 26 -8.70 -4.81 -7.04
CA TYR A 26 -9.18 -3.53 -7.60
C TYR A 26 -10.69 -3.32 -7.38
N ARG A 27 -11.16 -2.06 -7.28
CA ARG A 27 -12.60 -1.72 -7.36
C ARG A 27 -12.92 -0.58 -8.35
N LEU A 28 -13.99 -0.70 -9.17
CA LEU A 28 -14.54 0.26 -10.16
C LEU A 28 -15.72 1.07 -9.58
N THR A 29 -15.88 2.35 -9.96
CA THR A 29 -16.94 3.26 -9.43
C THR A 29 -18.26 3.23 -10.18
N ASN A 30 -18.31 2.70 -11.40
CA ASN A 30 -19.56 2.72 -12.15
C ASN A 30 -20.51 1.64 -11.61
N GLU A 31 -21.78 1.96 -11.37
CA GLU A 31 -22.70 1.11 -10.60
C GLU A 31 -22.92 -0.29 -11.22
N ALA A 32 -22.91 -0.39 -12.56
CA ALA A 32 -22.92 -1.66 -13.28
C ALA A 32 -21.61 -2.48 -13.12
N ALA A 33 -20.47 -1.80 -12.97
CA ALA A 33 -19.19 -2.43 -12.67
C ALA A 33 -19.10 -2.84 -11.19
N ARG A 34 -19.73 -2.10 -10.28
CA ARG A 34 -19.87 -2.42 -8.85
C ARG A 34 -20.60 -3.76 -8.64
N ILE A 35 -21.71 -4.00 -9.35
CA ILE A 35 -22.48 -5.25 -9.23
C ILE A 35 -21.68 -6.46 -9.75
N ARG A 36 -21.00 -6.33 -10.90
CA ARG A 36 -20.16 -7.42 -11.45
C ARG A 36 -18.92 -7.67 -10.59
N GLN A 37 -18.30 -6.64 -10.04
CA GLN A 37 -17.18 -6.81 -9.12
C GLN A 37 -17.60 -7.37 -7.78
N ASN A 38 -18.72 -6.96 -7.19
CA ASN A 38 -19.20 -7.56 -5.94
C ASN A 38 -19.45 -9.08 -6.08
N ALA A 39 -19.79 -9.57 -7.28
CA ALA A 39 -19.93 -11.01 -7.55
C ALA A 39 -18.57 -11.72 -7.69
N LEU A 40 -17.60 -11.11 -8.38
CA LEU A 40 -16.21 -11.61 -8.47
C LEU A 40 -15.49 -11.54 -7.12
N GLU A 41 -15.70 -10.47 -6.36
CA GLU A 41 -15.24 -10.27 -4.98
C GLU A 41 -15.75 -11.42 -4.11
N ARG A 42 -17.06 -11.65 -4.06
CA ARG A 42 -17.65 -12.75 -3.28
C ARG A 42 -17.08 -14.12 -3.64
N ARG A 43 -16.95 -14.43 -4.94
CA ARG A 43 -16.36 -15.71 -5.38
C ARG A 43 -14.90 -15.84 -4.93
N ARG A 44 -14.10 -14.78 -5.00
CA ARG A 44 -12.68 -14.83 -4.61
C ARG A 44 -12.46 -14.90 -3.11
N PHE A 45 -13.27 -14.22 -2.29
CA PHE A 45 -13.24 -14.46 -0.84
C PHE A 45 -13.58 -15.88 -0.51
N GLN A 46 -14.54 -16.46 -1.25
CA GLN A 46 -14.87 -17.86 -1.11
C GLN A 46 -13.69 -18.76 -1.52
N GLU A 47 -12.94 -18.45 -2.58
CA GLU A 47 -11.73 -19.19 -2.98
C GLU A 47 -10.57 -19.06 -1.98
N ILE A 48 -10.32 -17.86 -1.43
CA ILE A 48 -9.36 -17.65 -0.34
C ILE A 48 -9.78 -18.46 0.90
N ARG A 49 -11.07 -18.44 1.23
CA ARG A 49 -11.66 -19.21 2.33
C ARG A 49 -11.53 -20.71 2.11
N GLU A 50 -11.80 -21.19 0.89
CA GLU A 50 -11.67 -22.59 0.50
C GLU A 50 -10.21 -23.06 0.53
N PHE A 51 -9.27 -22.22 0.09
CA PHE A 51 -7.83 -22.48 0.21
C PHE A 51 -7.43 -22.69 1.67
N TYR A 52 -7.91 -21.86 2.61
CA TYR A 52 -7.58 -22.01 4.03
C TYR A 52 -8.35 -23.13 4.73
N HIS A 53 -9.58 -23.46 4.30
CA HIS A 53 -10.29 -24.63 4.81
C HIS A 53 -9.68 -25.95 4.33
N GLN A 54 -9.12 -26.00 3.11
CA GLN A 54 -8.50 -27.20 2.55
C GLN A 54 -7.08 -27.44 3.05
N ASN A 55 -6.37 -26.37 3.41
CA ASN A 55 -5.08 -26.48 4.09
C ASN A 55 -5.33 -26.47 5.60
N GLU A 56 -5.78 -27.61 6.13
CA GLU A 56 -6.02 -27.84 7.57
C GLU A 56 -4.85 -27.28 8.39
N LEU A 57 -5.04 -26.08 8.96
CA LEU A 57 -4.13 -25.57 9.98
C LEU A 57 -4.23 -26.53 11.17
N PRO A 58 -3.10 -27.01 11.73
CA PRO A 58 -3.15 -27.94 12.83
C PRO A 58 -4.00 -27.36 13.97
N PRO A 59 -4.85 -28.18 14.62
CA PRO A 59 -5.77 -27.71 15.65
C PRO A 59 -4.97 -27.35 16.90
N SER A 60 -4.54 -26.10 16.98
CA SER A 60 -3.99 -25.50 18.19
C SER A 60 -4.35 -24.02 18.21
N MET A 61 -4.88 -23.54 19.35
CA MET A 61 -5.16 -22.17 19.88
C MET A 61 -4.83 -20.91 19.02
N THR A 62 -4.93 -21.00 17.71
CA THR A 62 -4.43 -19.99 16.77
C THR A 62 -5.60 -19.36 16.10
N GLN A 63 -5.77 -18.06 16.35
CA GLN A 63 -6.78 -17.28 15.68
C GLN A 63 -6.17 -16.69 14.41
N THR A 64 -6.89 -16.82 13.30
CA THR A 64 -6.40 -16.49 11.96
C THR A 64 -7.25 -15.38 11.36
N PHE A 65 -6.60 -14.37 10.78
CA PHE A 65 -7.27 -13.16 10.30
C PHE A 65 -6.82 -12.80 8.89
N VAL A 66 -7.75 -12.23 8.13
CA VAL A 66 -7.48 -11.63 6.83
C VAL A 66 -7.21 -10.13 7.04
N ALA A 67 -5.96 -9.69 6.87
CA ALA A 67 -5.56 -8.31 7.15
C ALA A 67 -5.30 -7.49 5.87
N GLU A 68 -5.70 -6.21 5.85
CA GLU A 68 -5.24 -5.23 4.84
C GLU A 68 -3.90 -4.62 5.25
N VAL A 69 -2.94 -4.49 4.33
CA VAL A 69 -1.79 -3.59 4.54
C VAL A 69 -2.16 -2.14 4.24
N ASP A 70 -2.11 -1.30 5.27
CA ASP A 70 -2.34 0.14 5.17
C ASP A 70 -1.01 0.88 5.36
N LEU A 71 -0.52 1.53 4.31
CA LEU A 71 0.73 2.31 4.32
C LEU A 71 0.48 3.80 4.59
N TRP A 72 -0.77 4.21 4.82
CA TRP A 72 -1.17 5.61 4.76
C TRP A 72 -1.82 6.13 6.04
N TYR A 73 -2.89 5.49 6.49
CA TYR A 73 -3.73 6.06 7.55
C TYR A 73 -3.63 5.35 8.89
N SER A 74 -2.97 4.20 8.94
CA SER A 74 -2.73 3.51 10.20
C SER A 74 -1.24 3.19 10.40
N SER A 75 -0.79 3.38 11.64
CA SER A 75 0.52 2.97 12.13
C SER A 75 0.46 1.74 13.04
N ASP A 76 -0.74 1.24 13.31
CA ASP A 76 -1.00 0.23 14.32
C ASP A 76 -1.55 -1.05 13.66
N LEU A 77 -1.35 -2.19 14.34
CA LEU A 77 -2.17 -3.36 14.06
C LEU A 77 -3.51 -3.17 14.76
N CYS A 78 -4.61 -3.39 14.06
CA CYS A 78 -5.93 -3.44 14.67
C CYS A 78 -6.72 -4.65 14.17
N ILE A 79 -7.60 -5.16 15.03
CA ILE A 79 -8.32 -6.41 14.80
C ILE A 79 -9.72 -6.35 15.42
N ILE A 80 -10.70 -6.94 14.74
CA ILE A 80 -12.09 -6.99 15.23
C ILE A 80 -12.15 -7.87 16.49
N SER A 81 -12.72 -7.35 17.57
CA SER A 81 -12.95 -8.10 18.83
C SER A 81 -14.09 -9.10 18.70
N SER A 82 -14.06 -10.20 19.46
CA SER A 82 -15.18 -11.15 19.60
C SER A 82 -16.42 -10.51 20.24
N SER A 83 -16.25 -9.40 20.96
CA SER A 83 -17.35 -8.58 21.49
C SER A 83 -17.88 -7.52 20.52
N ALA A 84 -17.32 -7.39 19.32
CA ALA A 84 -17.66 -6.32 18.40
C ALA A 84 -19.11 -6.40 17.88
N ASN A 85 -19.73 -5.23 17.70
CA ASN A 85 -21.06 -5.17 17.09
C ASN A 85 -20.97 -5.20 15.56
N LEU A 86 -21.26 -6.36 14.96
CA LEU A 86 -21.19 -6.58 13.51
C LEU A 86 -22.48 -6.24 12.74
N SER A 87 -23.51 -5.68 13.39
CA SER A 87 -24.78 -5.33 12.72
C SER A 87 -24.65 -4.27 11.62
N SER A 88 -23.53 -3.55 11.58
CA SER A 88 -23.23 -2.52 10.59
C SER A 88 -22.39 -3.02 9.41
N VAL A 89 -21.99 -4.30 9.39
CA VAL A 89 -21.29 -4.91 8.25
C VAL A 89 -22.23 -4.97 7.06
N ALA A 90 -21.75 -4.54 5.90
CA ALA A 90 -22.56 -4.48 4.69
C ALA A 90 -23.02 -5.88 4.22
N ASP A 91 -24.27 -5.95 3.76
CA ASP A 91 -24.86 -7.19 3.27
C ASP A 91 -24.04 -7.85 2.16
N GLY A 92 -23.88 -9.17 2.28
CA GLY A 92 -23.20 -10.00 1.28
C GLY A 92 -21.67 -9.97 1.35
N LEU A 93 -21.09 -9.35 2.38
CA LEU A 93 -19.70 -9.62 2.77
C LEU A 93 -19.58 -11.00 3.45
N PRO A 94 -18.41 -11.63 3.39
CA PRO A 94 -18.14 -12.82 4.20
C PRO A 94 -18.27 -12.49 5.69
N GLU A 95 -18.62 -13.51 6.47
CA GLU A 95 -18.58 -13.44 7.93
C GLU A 95 -17.17 -13.08 8.41
N LYS A 96 -17.10 -12.22 9.44
CA LYS A 96 -15.84 -11.74 10.01
C LYS A 96 -15.25 -12.78 10.94
N HIS A 97 -13.94 -12.93 10.90
CA HIS A 97 -13.23 -13.54 12.02
C HIS A 97 -13.01 -12.48 13.08
N THR A 98 -13.21 -12.88 14.33
CA THR A 98 -13.08 -12.00 15.48
C THR A 98 -12.07 -12.55 16.45
N TYR A 99 -11.29 -11.67 17.05
CA TYR A 99 -10.30 -12.00 18.04
C TYR A 99 -10.93 -12.12 19.43
N ASP A 100 -10.85 -13.31 20.02
CA ASP A 100 -11.19 -13.57 21.41
C ASP A 100 -9.92 -13.56 22.28
N PRO A 101 -9.70 -12.54 23.12
CA PRO A 101 -8.52 -12.47 23.95
C PRO A 101 -8.45 -13.58 25.01
N SER A 102 -9.58 -14.18 25.40
CA SER A 102 -9.62 -15.25 26.41
C SER A 102 -9.07 -16.59 25.90
N GLU A 103 -9.04 -16.76 24.58
CA GLU A 103 -8.46 -17.93 23.90
C GLU A 103 -6.95 -17.79 23.66
N SER A 104 -6.36 -16.63 23.98
CA SER A 104 -4.92 -16.40 23.87
C SER A 104 -4.23 -16.41 25.23
N SER A 105 -3.32 -17.38 25.42
CA SER A 105 -2.51 -17.46 26.65
C SER A 105 -1.43 -16.37 26.78
N SER A 106 -1.13 -15.64 25.69
CA SER A 106 -0.13 -14.57 25.67
C SER A 106 -0.72 -13.16 25.66
N PHE A 107 -2.05 -13.04 25.61
CA PHE A 107 -2.71 -11.75 25.63
C PHE A 107 -2.56 -11.05 26.97
N VAL A 108 -2.29 -9.75 26.91
CA VAL A 108 -2.24 -8.84 28.05
C VAL A 108 -3.11 -7.64 27.73
N ASP A 109 -4.22 -7.47 28.47
CA ASP A 109 -5.02 -6.25 28.43
C ASP A 109 -4.22 -5.10 29.02
N LEU A 110 -3.99 -4.05 28.23
CA LEU A 110 -3.26 -2.87 28.68
C LEU A 110 -4.18 -1.82 29.31
N ASN A 111 -5.50 -2.04 29.26
CA ASN A 111 -6.56 -1.18 29.77
C ASN A 111 -6.40 0.29 29.34
N LYS A 112 -5.99 0.50 28.08
CA LYS A 112 -5.90 1.80 27.43
C LYS A 112 -6.88 1.84 26.26
N ASN A 113 -7.56 2.96 26.09
CA ASN A 113 -8.41 3.15 24.91
C ASN A 113 -7.56 3.13 23.63
N PHE A 114 -8.17 2.60 22.57
CA PHE A 114 -7.65 2.60 21.21
C PHE A 114 -8.69 3.27 20.31
N THR A 115 -8.22 4.15 19.43
CA THR A 115 -9.03 4.81 18.41
C THR A 115 -8.16 4.97 17.17
N ASP A 116 -8.63 4.47 16.03
CA ASP A 116 -7.99 4.65 14.73
C ASP A 116 -9.09 4.92 13.69
N TRP A 117 -8.84 5.86 12.77
CA TRP A 117 -9.84 6.33 11.83
C TRP A 117 -10.33 5.23 10.86
N GLY A 118 -9.45 4.30 10.47
CA GLY A 118 -9.81 3.17 9.63
C GLY A 118 -10.42 2.02 10.42
N CYS A 119 -9.84 1.73 11.59
CA CYS A 119 -10.18 0.56 12.38
C CYS A 119 -11.44 0.75 13.24
N GLY A 120 -11.66 1.93 13.81
CA GLY A 120 -12.68 2.20 14.81
C GLY A 120 -12.14 2.31 16.24
N ASP A 121 -13.00 2.01 17.23
CA ASP A 121 -12.74 2.23 18.65
C ASP A 121 -12.71 0.91 19.44
N GLY A 122 -11.85 0.85 20.45
CA GLY A 122 -11.72 -0.30 21.33
C GLY A 122 -10.66 -0.11 22.41
N LYS A 123 -9.94 -1.20 22.72
CA LYS A 123 -8.85 -1.19 23.71
C LYS A 123 -7.55 -1.69 23.11
N ASN A 124 -6.44 -1.16 23.61
CA ASN A 124 -5.12 -1.70 23.35
C ASN A 124 -4.90 -2.98 24.16
N GLY A 125 -4.42 -4.01 23.48
CA GLY A 125 -3.90 -5.22 24.09
C GLY A 125 -2.54 -5.58 23.50
N SER A 126 -1.72 -6.29 24.26
CA SER A 126 -0.48 -6.86 23.76
C SER A 126 -0.66 -8.36 23.56
N ASP A 127 -0.28 -8.88 22.40
CA ASP A 127 -0.26 -10.32 22.16
C ASP A 127 0.88 -10.71 21.22
N LYS A 128 1.18 -12.01 21.16
CA LYS A 128 2.11 -12.58 20.21
C LYS A 128 1.46 -12.67 18.83
N VAL A 129 1.97 -11.86 17.91
CA VAL A 129 1.57 -11.80 16.51
C VAL A 129 2.59 -12.49 15.64
N THR A 130 2.13 -13.32 14.72
CA THR A 130 2.96 -13.96 13.71
C THR A 130 2.48 -13.56 12.31
N ILE A 131 3.41 -13.06 11.51
CA ILE A 131 3.25 -12.72 10.10
C ILE A 131 4.29 -13.55 9.34
N ASP A 132 3.82 -14.60 8.65
CA ASP A 132 4.69 -15.60 8.03
C ASP A 132 5.72 -16.19 9.02
N THR A 133 7.02 -16.00 8.79
CA THR A 133 8.10 -16.48 9.67
C THR A 133 8.42 -15.53 10.82
N VAL A 134 7.83 -14.34 10.86
CA VAL A 134 8.16 -13.28 11.83
C VAL A 134 7.14 -13.33 12.96
N SER A 135 7.61 -13.60 14.18
CA SER A 135 6.79 -13.51 15.40
C SER A 135 7.30 -12.41 16.33
N ALA A 136 6.42 -11.54 16.81
CA ALA A 136 6.73 -10.50 17.78
C ALA A 136 5.57 -10.32 18.76
N ASN A 137 5.88 -9.87 19.99
CA ASN A 137 4.84 -9.33 20.85
C ASN A 137 4.54 -7.92 20.36
N VAL A 138 3.29 -7.67 19.97
CA VAL A 138 2.87 -6.34 19.51
C VAL A 138 1.69 -5.86 20.33
N ILE A 139 1.65 -4.55 20.51
CA ILE A 139 0.48 -3.84 20.97
C ILE A 139 -0.40 -3.58 19.75
N MET A 140 -1.66 -3.98 19.87
CA MET A 140 -2.68 -3.88 18.84
C MET A 140 -3.98 -3.31 19.40
N GLY A 141 -4.76 -2.66 18.56
CA GLY A 141 -6.13 -2.28 18.85
C GLY A 141 -7.07 -3.47 18.70
N VAL A 142 -7.72 -3.88 19.80
CA VAL A 142 -8.82 -4.85 19.80
C VAL A 142 -10.12 -4.06 19.76
N VAL A 143 -10.78 -4.08 18.60
CA VAL A 143 -11.82 -3.12 18.20
C VAL A 143 -13.22 -3.66 18.51
N ASP A 144 -13.98 -2.92 19.32
CA ASP A 144 -15.36 -3.25 19.68
C ASP A 144 -16.39 -2.50 18.81
N ASP A 145 -16.11 -1.24 18.45
CA ASP A 145 -16.90 -0.48 17.49
C ASP A 145 -16.13 -0.35 16.17
N ILE A 146 -16.58 -1.11 15.18
CA ILE A 146 -15.84 -1.28 13.93
C ILE A 146 -15.91 -0.04 13.04
N GLY A 147 -14.76 0.36 12.49
CA GLY A 147 -14.60 1.45 11.54
C GLY A 147 -15.12 1.12 10.15
N SER A 148 -15.00 2.09 9.23
CA SER A 148 -15.46 1.91 7.85
C SER A 148 -14.75 0.77 7.12
N GLU A 149 -13.49 0.48 7.48
CA GLU A 149 -12.73 -0.54 6.78
C GLU A 149 -13.37 -1.93 6.96
N PHE A 150 -13.73 -2.29 8.19
CA PHE A 150 -14.37 -3.57 8.49
C PHE A 150 -15.83 -3.64 8.00
N LYS A 151 -16.54 -2.50 7.97
CA LYS A 151 -17.94 -2.41 7.52
C LYS A 151 -18.10 -2.72 6.04
N TYR A 152 -17.15 -2.28 5.21
CA TYR A 152 -17.30 -2.30 3.76
C TYR A 152 -16.31 -3.20 3.04
N TYR A 153 -15.23 -3.63 3.70
CA TYR A 153 -14.25 -4.51 3.11
C TYR A 153 -14.22 -5.87 3.80
N PRO A 154 -13.91 -6.94 3.06
CA PRO A 154 -13.82 -8.32 3.54
C PRO A 154 -12.48 -8.59 4.23
N ILE A 155 -12.17 -7.78 5.24
CA ILE A 155 -10.99 -7.91 6.10
C ILE A 155 -11.43 -8.00 7.57
N ASP A 156 -10.60 -8.64 8.37
CA ASP A 156 -10.76 -8.84 9.81
C ASP A 156 -9.78 -7.99 10.63
N ALA A 157 -8.71 -7.51 9.97
CA ALA A 157 -7.65 -6.72 10.59
C ALA A 157 -7.06 -5.67 9.61
N VAL A 158 -6.39 -4.66 10.16
CA VAL A 158 -5.54 -3.73 9.39
C VAL A 158 -4.13 -3.81 9.94
N LEU A 159 -3.17 -4.04 9.04
CA LEU A 159 -1.74 -3.99 9.27
C LEU A 159 -1.25 -2.58 8.91
N GLY A 160 -1.34 -1.66 9.86
CA GLY A 160 -0.88 -0.29 9.72
C GLY A 160 0.64 -0.21 9.72
N LEU A 161 1.22 0.16 8.57
CA LEU A 161 2.66 0.18 8.34
C LEU A 161 3.20 1.59 8.10
N ASN A 162 2.40 2.63 8.32
CA ASN A 162 2.88 4.00 8.28
C ASN A 162 3.71 4.30 9.55
N PRO A 163 5.02 4.60 9.44
CA PRO A 163 5.87 4.78 10.61
C PRO A 163 5.69 6.14 11.32
N ASN A 164 4.96 7.09 10.74
CA ASN A 164 4.97 8.50 11.17
C ASN A 164 3.60 9.05 11.60
N ILE A 165 2.56 8.23 11.69
CA ILE A 165 1.28 8.69 12.22
C ILE A 165 1.43 8.94 13.73
N PRO A 166 0.85 10.04 14.26
CA PRO A 166 0.89 10.34 15.68
C PRO A 166 0.41 9.15 16.50
N LYS A 167 1.28 8.71 17.40
CA LYS A 167 1.05 7.56 18.27
C LYS A 167 -0.24 7.73 19.06
N THR A 168 -1.19 6.84 18.88
CA THR A 168 -2.43 6.78 19.67
C THR A 168 -2.20 6.11 21.04
N ASN A 169 -0.98 6.21 21.59
CA ASN A 169 -0.46 5.67 22.86
C ASN A 169 0.53 4.47 22.78
N THR A 170 1.02 4.10 21.60
CA THR A 170 1.91 2.94 21.35
C THR A 170 3.04 3.26 20.37
N ASP A 171 4.07 2.41 20.31
CA ASP A 171 5.03 2.46 19.20
C ASP A 171 4.34 1.97 17.91
N ASN A 172 4.68 2.55 16.75
CA ASN A 172 4.12 2.07 15.48
C ASN A 172 4.52 0.61 15.22
N LEU A 173 3.66 -0.12 14.51
CA LEU A 173 3.83 -1.54 14.23
C LEU A 173 5.17 -1.85 13.55
N VAL A 174 5.63 -0.99 12.64
CA VAL A 174 6.95 -1.15 12.00
C VAL A 174 8.05 -1.23 13.07
N SER A 175 8.05 -0.33 14.05
CA SER A 175 9.02 -0.30 15.15
C SER A 175 8.93 -1.54 16.05
N GLN A 176 7.71 -2.04 16.26
CA GLN A 176 7.47 -3.26 17.04
C GLN A 176 7.96 -4.51 16.31
N LEU A 177 7.77 -4.60 14.99
CA LEU A 177 8.21 -5.72 14.17
C LEU A 177 9.73 -5.72 13.98
N VAL A 178 10.35 -4.57 13.67
CA VAL A 178 11.78 -4.49 13.31
C VAL A 178 12.73 -4.93 14.43
N ALA A 179 12.30 -4.90 15.69
CA ALA A 179 13.07 -5.42 16.82
C ALA A 179 13.36 -6.93 16.69
N GLY A 180 12.52 -7.68 15.98
CA GLY A 180 12.67 -9.12 15.74
C GLY A 180 13.18 -9.50 14.35
N LEU A 181 13.54 -8.51 13.51
CA LEU A 181 13.96 -8.76 12.13
C LEU A 181 15.49 -8.80 11.97
N ASP A 182 15.97 -9.65 11.06
CA ASP A 182 17.40 -9.73 10.70
C ASP A 182 17.97 -8.39 10.22
N LYS A 183 17.19 -7.67 9.42
CA LYS A 183 17.43 -6.28 9.04
C LYS A 183 16.17 -5.45 9.35
N PRO A 184 16.31 -4.18 9.75
CA PRO A 184 15.17 -3.29 9.98
C PRO A 184 14.59 -2.77 8.65
N ILE A 185 14.47 -3.64 7.65
CA ILE A 185 14.06 -3.32 6.28
C ILE A 185 12.77 -4.04 5.97
N MET A 186 11.84 -3.30 5.37
CA MET A 186 10.63 -3.83 4.78
C MET A 186 10.62 -3.50 3.30
N THR A 187 10.25 -4.45 2.44
CA THR A 187 10.24 -4.24 1.00
C THR A 187 8.89 -4.60 0.43
N TRP A 188 8.39 -3.78 -0.48
CA TRP A 188 7.18 -4.07 -1.23
C TRP A 188 7.47 -4.15 -2.71
N TRP A 189 6.93 -5.21 -3.30
CA TRP A 189 6.90 -5.46 -4.73
C TRP A 189 5.47 -5.69 -5.16
N GLN A 190 5.14 -5.31 -6.39
CA GLN A 190 3.89 -5.72 -7.00
C GLN A 190 4.00 -5.87 -8.51
N ASN A 191 3.11 -6.68 -9.06
CA ASN A 191 2.85 -6.83 -10.48
C ASN A 191 1.34 -6.94 -10.63
N VAL A 192 0.70 -5.79 -10.77
CA VAL A 192 -0.75 -5.67 -10.72
C VAL A 192 -1.29 -4.96 -11.96
N SER A 193 -2.26 -5.56 -12.64
CA SER A 193 -2.91 -4.96 -13.81
C SER A 193 -4.28 -4.40 -13.43
N ILE A 194 -4.60 -3.17 -13.83
CA ILE A 194 -5.83 -2.45 -13.42
C ILE A 194 -7.13 -3.22 -13.72
N TYR A 195 -7.11 -4.10 -14.72
CA TYR A 195 -8.26 -4.91 -15.12
C TYR A 195 -8.19 -6.37 -14.69
N ASN A 196 -7.01 -6.85 -14.30
CA ASN A 196 -6.78 -8.25 -14.03
C ASN A 196 -6.31 -8.46 -12.60
N GLU A 197 -6.20 -9.73 -12.22
CA GLU A 197 -5.51 -10.09 -10.97
C GLU A 197 -4.04 -9.69 -11.06
N GLY A 198 -3.47 -9.44 -9.90
CA GLY A 198 -2.07 -9.13 -9.75
C GLY A 198 -1.51 -9.75 -8.49
N THR A 199 -0.20 -9.89 -8.48
CA THR A 199 0.55 -10.37 -7.32
C THR A 199 1.25 -9.20 -6.66
N ALA A 200 1.38 -9.27 -5.35
CA ALA A 200 2.23 -8.37 -4.61
C ALA A 200 2.95 -9.13 -3.52
N GLN A 201 4.00 -8.57 -2.96
CA GLN A 201 4.75 -9.19 -1.87
C GLN A 201 5.20 -8.10 -0.91
N LEU A 202 5.02 -8.38 0.38
CA LEU A 202 5.68 -7.66 1.46
C LEU A 202 6.76 -8.59 2.00
N THR A 203 8.01 -8.15 1.93
CA THR A 203 9.15 -8.84 2.54
C THR A 203 9.50 -8.11 3.83
N LEU A 204 9.48 -8.83 4.94
CA LEU A 204 9.91 -8.33 6.25
C LEU A 204 11.33 -8.83 6.53
N GLY A 205 12.21 -7.96 6.98
CA GLY A 205 13.55 -8.32 7.41
C GLY A 205 14.64 -8.19 6.35
N GLY A 206 14.33 -7.60 5.20
CA GLY A 206 15.30 -7.44 4.13
C GLY A 206 14.75 -6.86 2.84
N GLU A 207 15.67 -6.70 1.89
CA GLU A 207 15.37 -6.43 0.48
C GLU A 207 14.78 -7.69 -0.17
N ASP A 208 13.83 -7.52 -1.09
CA ASP A 208 13.22 -8.65 -1.80
C ASP A 208 14.14 -9.13 -2.93
N ALA A 209 15.04 -10.04 -2.58
CA ALA A 209 15.99 -10.61 -3.52
C ALA A 209 15.34 -11.50 -4.59
N ASN A 210 14.05 -11.83 -4.51
CA ASN A 210 13.37 -12.68 -5.48
C ASN A 210 12.81 -11.85 -6.63
N ASN A 211 12.09 -10.78 -6.31
CA ASN A 211 11.37 -9.97 -7.28
C ASN A 211 12.11 -8.70 -7.73
N CYS A 212 13.14 -8.30 -6.98
CA CYS A 212 13.81 -7.00 -7.18
C CYS A 212 15.30 -7.16 -7.50
N GLN A 213 15.83 -6.23 -8.28
CA GLN A 213 17.28 -6.13 -8.48
C GLN A 213 17.97 -5.82 -7.15
N SER A 214 19.16 -6.37 -6.92
CA SER A 214 19.88 -6.23 -5.64
C SER A 214 20.47 -4.83 -5.39
N SER A 215 20.34 -3.90 -6.33
CA SER A 215 20.96 -2.57 -6.29
C SER A 215 19.99 -1.51 -5.78
N TYR A 216 19.54 -1.65 -4.53
CA TYR A 216 18.71 -0.61 -3.91
C TYR A 216 19.48 0.68 -3.71
N THR A 217 18.89 1.79 -4.14
CA THR A 217 19.39 3.12 -3.82
C THR A 217 18.49 3.75 -2.76
N TYR A 218 19.04 3.94 -1.57
CA TYR A 218 18.33 4.56 -0.45
C TYR A 218 18.51 6.08 -0.45
N VAL A 219 17.40 6.78 -0.33
CA VAL A 219 17.35 8.23 -0.14
C VAL A 219 16.67 8.59 1.19
N PRO A 220 16.97 9.75 1.79
CA PRO A 220 16.32 10.17 3.03
C PRO A 220 14.79 10.25 2.89
N GLN A 221 14.06 9.72 3.88
CA GLN A 221 12.63 9.93 3.99
C GLN A 221 12.36 11.37 4.43
N LEU A 222 11.36 12.02 3.83
CA LEU A 222 10.82 13.27 4.34
C LEU A 222 9.84 12.97 5.49
N CYS A 223 10.16 13.47 6.68
CA CYS A 223 9.23 13.57 7.79
C CYS A 223 8.78 15.03 7.87
N ASP A 224 7.53 15.35 7.52
CA ASP A 224 7.03 16.72 7.61
C ASP A 224 6.39 17.03 8.96
N GLU A 225 6.35 18.32 9.30
CA GLU A 225 5.75 18.86 10.54
C GLU A 225 4.22 18.67 10.60
N PHE A 226 3.59 18.25 9.49
CA PHE A 226 2.13 18.10 9.38
C PHE A 226 1.60 16.76 9.92
N GLY A 227 2.47 15.85 10.36
CA GLY A 227 2.05 14.62 11.06
C GLY A 227 1.34 13.59 10.18
N TYR A 228 1.43 13.71 8.86
CA TYR A 228 0.97 12.69 7.90
C TYR A 228 2.21 12.17 7.18
N GLY A 229 3.05 11.42 7.89
CA GLY A 229 4.37 11.06 7.37
C GLY A 229 4.30 9.82 6.49
N ASP A 230 4.08 10.04 5.21
CA ASP A 230 4.00 8.94 4.26
C ASP A 230 5.39 8.45 3.84
N PHE A 231 5.44 7.44 2.97
CA PHE A 231 6.66 7.00 2.28
C PHE A 231 7.09 8.06 1.26
N ARG A 232 7.53 9.22 1.78
CA ARG A 232 7.86 10.41 1.00
C ARG A 232 9.35 10.62 0.88
N VAL A 233 9.76 11.07 -0.30
CA VAL A 233 11.13 11.50 -0.61
C VAL A 233 11.08 12.87 -1.27
N HIS A 234 12.21 13.58 -1.30
CA HIS A 234 12.28 14.82 -2.05
C HIS A 234 12.28 14.55 -3.56
N LEU A 235 11.46 15.28 -4.31
CA LEU A 235 11.48 15.34 -5.77
C LEU A 235 12.13 16.65 -6.22
N ALA A 236 13.36 16.54 -6.68
CA ALA A 236 14.14 17.69 -7.12
C ALA A 236 13.69 18.15 -8.52
N SER A 237 13.62 17.20 -9.47
CA SER A 237 13.29 17.52 -10.86
C SER A 237 12.78 16.32 -11.65
N GLY A 238 12.19 16.61 -12.81
CA GLY A 238 11.86 15.62 -13.84
C GLY A 238 12.25 16.11 -15.23
N SER A 239 12.58 15.18 -16.12
CA SER A 239 12.94 15.45 -17.52
C SER A 239 12.38 14.39 -18.47
N ILE A 240 12.19 14.77 -19.74
CA ILE A 240 11.73 13.85 -20.78
C ILE A 240 12.93 13.40 -21.63
N ASP A 241 13.06 12.10 -21.84
CA ASP A 241 14.13 11.52 -22.66
C ASP A 241 14.07 12.06 -24.11
N GLY A 242 15.24 12.43 -24.66
CA GLY A 242 15.32 13.06 -25.97
C GLY A 242 14.84 14.51 -26.02
N MET A 243 14.55 15.15 -24.87
CA MET A 243 14.20 16.56 -24.76
C MET A 243 15.07 17.25 -23.68
N PRO A 244 16.38 17.46 -23.93
CA PRO A 244 17.33 17.90 -22.90
C PRO A 244 17.03 19.29 -22.31
N ASN A 245 16.28 20.13 -23.04
CA ASN A 245 15.84 21.44 -22.55
C ASN A 245 14.55 21.38 -21.71
N TYR A 246 13.92 20.21 -21.63
CA TYR A 246 12.70 19.98 -20.86
C TYR A 246 13.07 19.42 -19.49
N VAL A 247 13.49 20.31 -18.59
CA VAL A 247 13.74 19.97 -17.18
C VAL A 247 12.83 20.82 -16.30
N LYS A 248 11.95 20.16 -15.55
CA LYS A 248 11.06 20.81 -14.57
C LYS A 248 11.65 20.61 -13.18
N LYS A 249 11.82 21.71 -12.43
CA LYS A 249 12.18 21.65 -11.01
C LYS A 249 10.91 21.65 -10.19
N PHE A 250 10.75 20.66 -9.34
CA PHE A 250 9.55 20.53 -8.50
C PHE A 250 9.80 21.10 -7.11
N ASN A 251 10.92 20.74 -6.46
CA ASN A 251 11.17 21.06 -5.06
C ASN A 251 9.98 20.67 -4.17
N LYS A 252 9.47 19.44 -4.36
CA LYS A 252 8.26 18.89 -3.73
C LYS A 252 8.52 17.57 -3.03
N SER A 253 7.52 17.07 -2.31
CA SER A 253 7.51 15.71 -1.79
C SER A 253 6.96 14.75 -2.85
N LEU A 254 7.62 13.62 -3.04
CA LEU A 254 7.14 12.46 -3.79
C LEU A 254 6.77 11.37 -2.80
N GLU A 255 5.49 11.08 -2.72
CA GLU A 255 4.95 9.94 -2.00
C GLU A 255 4.87 8.71 -2.90
N VAL A 256 5.34 7.59 -2.39
CA VAL A 256 5.13 6.29 -2.99
C VAL A 256 3.96 5.64 -2.28
N TRP A 257 2.84 5.50 -2.98
CA TRP A 257 1.63 4.97 -2.37
C TRP A 257 1.05 3.80 -3.15
N ARG A 258 0.66 2.78 -2.42
CA ARG A 258 0.03 1.60 -2.99
C ARG A 258 -1.45 1.82 -3.31
N GLY A 259 -2.16 2.70 -2.59
CA GLY A 259 -3.58 2.90 -2.81
C GLY A 259 -3.91 3.69 -4.08
N ASN A 260 -5.20 3.83 -4.40
CA ASN A 260 -5.80 4.44 -5.61
C ASN A 260 -5.12 4.13 -6.98
N ARG A 261 -5.84 4.41 -8.07
CA ARG A 261 -5.41 3.94 -9.40
C ARG A 261 -4.55 4.94 -10.18
N ARG A 262 -4.99 6.19 -10.28
CA ARG A 262 -4.28 7.25 -11.02
C ARG A 262 -3.14 7.82 -10.17
N ASN A 263 -2.05 8.23 -10.81
CA ASN A 263 -1.05 9.09 -10.16
C ASN A 263 -1.72 10.40 -9.76
N TYR A 264 -1.35 10.97 -8.60
CA TYR A 264 -1.85 12.29 -8.19
C TYR A 264 -0.69 13.26 -8.25
N CYS A 265 -0.86 14.37 -8.96
CA CYS A 265 0.24 15.26 -9.23
C CYS A 265 -0.22 16.71 -9.34
N ASP A 266 0.74 17.62 -9.44
CA ASP A 266 0.47 19.01 -9.79
C ASP A 266 0.36 19.17 -11.32
N ASP A 267 0.01 20.38 -11.73
CA ASP A 267 -0.11 20.72 -13.15
C ASP A 267 1.22 20.53 -13.90
N ASP A 268 2.35 20.93 -13.32
CA ASP A 268 3.65 20.84 -13.98
C ASP A 268 4.06 19.39 -14.29
N PHE A 269 3.83 18.47 -13.35
CA PHE A 269 4.13 17.06 -13.53
C PHE A 269 3.10 16.38 -14.43
N PHE A 270 1.84 16.78 -14.34
CA PHE A 270 0.82 16.31 -15.27
C PHE A 270 1.18 16.67 -16.71
N TYR A 271 1.58 17.93 -16.96
CA TYR A 271 1.99 18.35 -18.29
C TYR A 271 3.29 17.69 -18.77
N LEU A 272 4.20 17.33 -17.85
CA LEU A 272 5.36 16.49 -18.18
C LEU A 272 4.91 15.14 -18.78
N MET A 273 3.87 14.51 -18.23
CA MET A 273 3.32 13.25 -18.76
C MET A 273 2.56 13.43 -20.08
N THR A 274 1.78 14.49 -20.23
CA THR A 274 1.08 14.77 -21.50
C THR A 274 2.08 15.05 -22.62
N ASP A 275 3.12 15.83 -22.35
CA ASP A 275 4.17 16.17 -23.32
C ASP A 275 5.02 14.94 -23.68
N ALA A 276 5.37 14.11 -22.69
CA ALA A 276 6.14 12.88 -22.92
C ALA A 276 5.38 11.88 -23.81
N SER A 277 4.06 11.93 -23.81
CA SER A 277 3.22 10.97 -24.53
C SER A 277 2.53 11.55 -25.77
N ASN A 278 2.72 12.83 -26.06
CA ASN A 278 1.99 13.57 -27.11
C ASN A 278 0.47 13.48 -26.95
N ALA A 279 -0.01 13.50 -25.71
CA ALA A 279 -1.43 13.40 -25.42
C ALA A 279 -2.20 14.63 -25.93
N THR A 280 -3.45 14.42 -26.33
CA THR A 280 -4.37 15.47 -26.78
C THR A 280 -5.65 15.45 -25.94
N TRP A 281 -6.15 16.62 -25.57
CA TRP A 281 -7.42 16.74 -24.88
C TRP A 281 -8.58 16.22 -25.74
N ASN A 282 -9.40 15.32 -25.19
CA ASN A 282 -10.61 14.81 -25.83
C ASN A 282 -11.85 15.19 -24.99
N GLU A 283 -12.64 16.13 -25.51
CA GLU A 283 -13.87 16.63 -24.87
C GLU A 283 -14.95 15.55 -24.67
N THR A 284 -14.95 14.47 -25.46
CA THR A 284 -15.96 13.41 -25.38
C THR A 284 -15.80 12.57 -24.11
N ILE A 285 -14.55 12.34 -23.71
CA ILE A 285 -14.21 11.54 -22.52
C ILE A 285 -13.75 12.41 -21.35
N ASP A 286 -13.63 13.72 -21.56
CA ASP A 286 -13.15 14.70 -20.57
C ASP A 286 -11.78 14.32 -19.98
N ASP A 287 -10.87 13.86 -20.86
CA ASP A 287 -9.56 13.34 -20.46
C ASP A 287 -8.50 13.54 -21.56
N TRP A 288 -7.22 13.31 -21.23
CA TRP A 288 -6.09 13.43 -22.15
C TRP A 288 -5.84 12.09 -22.85
N GLU A 289 -6.29 11.99 -24.10
CA GLU A 289 -6.16 10.82 -24.96
C GLU A 289 -4.75 10.68 -25.54
N VAL A 290 -4.30 9.44 -25.72
CA VAL A 290 -2.97 9.12 -26.23
C VAL A 290 -2.96 7.82 -27.04
N ASP A 291 -1.91 7.63 -27.85
CA ASP A 291 -1.67 6.37 -28.56
C ASP A 291 -1.51 5.21 -27.56
N CYS A 292 -2.23 4.12 -27.80
CA CYS A 292 -2.17 2.94 -26.92
C CYS A 292 -0.85 2.16 -27.01
N ASP A 293 -0.05 2.39 -28.03
CA ASP A 293 1.32 1.88 -28.08
C ASP A 293 2.21 2.67 -27.12
N VAL A 294 2.30 2.17 -25.88
CA VAL A 294 3.09 2.78 -24.80
C VAL A 294 4.57 2.96 -25.15
N THR A 295 5.08 2.27 -26.18
CA THR A 295 6.49 2.40 -26.62
C THR A 295 6.75 3.68 -27.41
N LYS A 296 5.70 4.33 -27.92
CA LYS A 296 5.79 5.65 -28.58
C LYS A 296 5.93 6.80 -27.59
N ALA A 297 5.54 6.58 -26.34
CA ALA A 297 5.71 7.55 -25.28
C ALA A 297 7.18 7.60 -24.84
N LYS A 298 7.67 8.80 -24.55
CA LYS A 298 9.04 9.03 -24.09
C LYS A 298 9.13 8.73 -22.60
N ASN A 299 10.26 8.21 -22.16
CA ASN A 299 10.47 8.03 -20.73
C ASN A 299 10.59 9.37 -20.02
N ILE A 300 10.17 9.39 -18.76
CA ILE A 300 10.33 10.49 -17.83
C ILE A 300 11.34 10.07 -16.76
N THR A 301 12.43 10.81 -16.66
CA THR A 301 13.43 10.61 -15.60
C THR A 301 13.13 11.54 -14.43
N LEU A 302 12.91 11.00 -13.23
CA LEU A 302 12.71 11.72 -11.98
C LEU A 302 13.98 11.68 -11.15
N ASN A 303 14.44 12.84 -10.67
CA ASN A 303 15.55 12.94 -9.75
C ASN A 303 15.01 13.13 -8.33
N ILE A 304 15.23 12.14 -7.47
CA ILE A 304 14.77 12.12 -6.08
C ILE A 304 15.94 12.14 -5.09
N GLY A 305 15.67 12.51 -3.83
CA GLY A 305 16.61 12.42 -2.71
C GLY A 305 17.09 13.78 -2.20
N SER A 306 18.20 14.31 -2.71
CA SER A 306 18.77 15.55 -2.18
C SER A 306 18.01 16.79 -2.68
N ASP A 307 17.57 17.62 -1.72
CA ASP A 307 17.08 18.98 -1.85
C ASP A 307 18.22 20.03 -1.77
N GLY A 308 19.47 19.57 -1.69
CA GLY A 308 20.64 20.39 -1.39
C GLY A 308 20.87 20.68 0.11
N ASN A 309 19.99 20.24 1.03
CA ASN A 309 20.11 20.49 2.48
C ASN A 309 20.32 19.23 3.34
N THR A 310 20.15 18.02 2.78
CA THR A 310 20.48 16.79 3.51
C THR A 310 21.96 16.45 3.38
N ALA A 311 22.63 16.25 4.53
CA ALA A 311 24.09 16.12 4.65
C ALA A 311 24.72 14.96 3.85
N ASP A 312 23.92 14.01 3.36
CA ASP A 312 24.40 12.79 2.71
C ASP A 312 24.42 12.87 1.17
N GLY A 313 23.76 13.87 0.57
CA GLY A 313 23.81 14.13 -0.88
C GLY A 313 23.32 13.02 -1.80
N LYS A 314 22.73 11.94 -1.27
CA LYS A 314 22.29 10.78 -2.05
C LYS A 314 21.10 11.15 -2.95
N THR A 315 21.25 10.93 -4.25
CA THR A 315 20.20 11.09 -5.24
C THR A 315 19.96 9.78 -5.98
N LYS A 316 18.75 9.59 -6.50
CA LYS A 316 18.40 8.48 -7.38
C LYS A 316 17.61 9.00 -8.57
N GLN A 317 17.93 8.48 -9.74
CA GLN A 317 17.10 8.58 -10.92
C GLN A 317 16.11 7.42 -10.96
N LEU A 318 14.83 7.75 -11.01
CA LEU A 318 13.74 6.83 -11.30
C LEU A 318 13.27 7.09 -12.72
N VAL A 319 13.05 6.04 -13.49
CA VAL A 319 12.56 6.14 -14.87
C VAL A 319 11.12 5.67 -14.90
N MET A 320 10.23 6.53 -15.39
CA MET A 320 8.86 6.17 -15.75
C MET A 320 8.79 5.98 -17.26
N THR A 321 8.40 4.79 -17.67
CA THR A 321 8.09 4.43 -19.05
C THR A 321 6.64 4.77 -19.38
N GLY A 322 6.26 4.76 -20.67
CA GLY A 322 4.85 4.93 -21.06
C GLY A 322 3.89 3.99 -20.33
N ALA A 323 4.32 2.77 -19.98
CA ALA A 323 3.50 1.82 -19.23
C ALA A 323 3.16 2.28 -17.80
N ASP A 324 3.97 3.17 -17.20
CA ASP A 324 3.76 3.67 -15.84
C ASP A 324 2.66 4.73 -15.74
N TYR A 325 2.36 5.41 -16.84
CA TYR A 325 1.45 6.55 -16.83
C TYR A 325 0.46 6.60 -18.00
N ILE A 326 0.38 5.57 -18.85
CA ILE A 326 -0.66 5.41 -19.87
C ILE A 326 -1.57 4.22 -19.52
N GLN A 327 -2.88 4.39 -19.71
CA GLN A 327 -3.87 3.35 -19.43
C GLN A 327 -4.93 3.26 -20.53
N TYR A 328 -5.10 2.07 -21.10
CA TYR A 328 -6.25 1.72 -21.94
C TYR A 328 -7.55 1.75 -21.14
N ILE A 329 -8.61 2.34 -21.69
CA ILE A 329 -9.94 2.44 -21.10
C ILE A 329 -10.94 1.68 -22.00
N PRO A 330 -11.27 0.41 -21.67
CA PRO A 330 -12.12 -0.43 -22.52
C PRO A 330 -13.50 0.15 -22.83
N GLN A 331 -14.03 1.00 -21.94
CA GLN A 331 -15.32 1.65 -22.14
C GLN A 331 -15.33 2.59 -23.36
N TYR A 332 -14.18 3.19 -23.68
CA TYR A 332 -14.03 4.18 -24.73
C TYR A 332 -13.12 3.70 -25.87
N ASP A 333 -12.59 2.47 -25.76
CA ASP A 333 -11.62 1.89 -26.68
C ASP A 333 -10.45 2.82 -27.02
N THR A 334 -9.91 3.49 -26.00
CA THR A 334 -8.83 4.48 -26.14
C THR A 334 -7.87 4.41 -24.96
N CYS A 335 -6.71 5.05 -25.07
CA CYS A 335 -5.75 5.18 -23.97
C CYS A 335 -5.70 6.63 -23.47
N ILE A 336 -5.48 6.78 -22.18
CA ILE A 336 -5.38 8.09 -21.52
C ILE A 336 -4.08 8.22 -20.72
N VAL A 337 -3.67 9.46 -20.46
CA VAL A 337 -2.71 9.77 -19.40
C VAL A 337 -3.34 9.43 -18.05
N TYR A 338 -2.79 8.44 -17.36
CA TYR A 338 -3.38 7.86 -16.16
C TYR A 338 -3.00 8.60 -14.88
N ALA A 339 -3.29 9.90 -14.86
CA ALA A 339 -3.02 10.78 -13.74
C ALA A 339 -4.21 11.71 -13.48
N ASN A 340 -4.34 12.15 -12.24
CA ASN A 340 -5.16 13.29 -11.86
C ASN A 340 -4.24 14.43 -11.46
N HIS A 341 -4.64 15.65 -11.81
CA HIS A 341 -3.91 16.85 -11.43
C HIS A 341 -4.78 17.78 -10.60
N TYR A 342 -4.17 18.42 -9.60
CA TYR A 342 -4.82 19.50 -8.86
C TYR A 342 -3.86 20.68 -8.69
N LYS A 343 -4.39 21.88 -8.86
CA LYS A 343 -3.63 23.14 -8.89
C LYS A 343 -2.80 23.46 -7.64
N TYR A 344 -2.95 22.71 -6.55
CA TYR A 344 -2.31 23.01 -5.26
C TYR A 344 -1.75 21.80 -4.52
N VAL A 345 -1.48 20.68 -5.20
CA VAL A 345 -0.86 19.55 -4.49
C VAL A 345 0.60 19.86 -4.19
N ARG A 346 0.97 19.75 -2.91
CA ARG A 346 2.36 19.84 -2.43
C ARG A 346 3.08 18.49 -2.52
N ILE A 347 2.32 17.42 -2.70
CA ILE A 347 2.77 16.04 -2.71
C ILE A 347 2.42 15.44 -4.06
N MET A 348 3.41 14.88 -4.74
CA MET A 348 3.17 14.05 -5.90
C MET A 348 3.09 12.60 -5.42
N GLU A 349 2.12 11.85 -5.90
CA GLU A 349 1.92 10.46 -5.52
C GLU A 349 2.16 9.56 -6.74
N LEU A 350 3.22 8.76 -6.69
CA LEU A 350 3.44 7.65 -7.61
C LEU A 350 2.74 6.42 -7.08
N ARG A 351 1.84 5.88 -7.90
CA ARG A 351 0.91 4.84 -7.47
C ARG A 351 1.15 3.51 -8.13
N SER A 352 0.13 2.66 -8.13
CA SER A 352 0.28 1.23 -8.43
C SER A 352 0.96 0.89 -9.76
N ARG A 353 0.79 1.71 -10.81
CA ARG A 353 1.47 1.44 -12.09
C ARG A 353 2.98 1.67 -12.01
N PHE A 354 3.42 2.75 -11.37
CA PHE A 354 4.84 2.99 -11.11
C PHE A 354 5.44 1.84 -10.28
N LEU A 355 4.72 1.39 -9.25
CA LEU A 355 5.14 0.28 -8.39
C LEU A 355 5.19 -1.10 -9.09
N ASN A 356 4.69 -1.23 -10.32
CA ASN A 356 4.87 -2.47 -11.09
C ASN A 356 6.28 -2.62 -11.67
N ASN A 357 6.98 -1.50 -11.86
CA ASN A 357 8.32 -1.47 -12.45
C ASN A 357 9.40 -1.14 -11.42
N HIS A 358 8.99 -0.70 -10.22
CA HIS A 358 9.87 -0.30 -9.14
C HIS A 358 9.54 -1.04 -7.85
N CYS A 359 10.53 -1.75 -7.31
CA CYS A 359 10.51 -2.19 -5.93
C CYS A 359 10.88 -1.04 -5.02
N VAL A 360 10.22 -0.98 -3.87
CA VAL A 360 10.52 0.04 -2.89
C VAL A 360 10.67 -0.59 -1.52
N ALA A 361 11.64 -0.10 -0.77
CA ALA A 361 12.01 -0.60 0.54
C ALA A 361 12.04 0.55 1.54
N TYR A 362 11.80 0.23 2.80
CA TYR A 362 11.88 1.16 3.92
C TYR A 362 12.85 0.60 4.94
N ASN A 363 13.90 1.37 5.23
CA ASN A 363 14.81 1.08 6.32
C ASN A 363 14.36 1.88 7.55
N ALA A 364 13.69 1.22 8.49
CA ALA A 364 13.11 1.85 9.67
C ALA A 364 14.16 2.45 10.61
N LYS A 365 15.37 1.85 10.64
CA LYS A 365 16.47 2.32 11.49
C LYS A 365 17.10 3.60 10.95
N GLU A 366 17.34 3.64 9.64
CA GLU A 366 17.97 4.80 8.98
C GLU A 366 16.96 5.87 8.55
N LYS A 367 15.66 5.54 8.56
CA LYS A 367 14.57 6.38 8.03
C LYS A 367 14.84 6.77 6.58
N THR A 368 15.17 5.77 5.77
CA THR A 368 15.44 5.93 4.34
C THR A 368 14.50 5.07 3.51
N ILE A 369 14.21 5.53 2.30
CA ILE A 369 13.40 4.80 1.31
C ILE A 369 14.33 4.35 0.19
N GLY A 370 14.39 3.04 -0.03
CA GLY A 370 15.17 2.38 -1.05
C GLY A 370 14.35 2.14 -2.31
N PHE A 371 14.96 2.32 -3.47
CA PHE A 371 14.36 2.02 -4.77
C PHE A 371 15.26 1.07 -5.56
N ALA A 372 14.66 0.06 -6.17
CA ALA A 372 15.29 -0.84 -7.12
C ALA A 372 14.33 -1.14 -8.28
N ASP A 373 14.87 -1.49 -9.44
CA ASP A 373 14.04 -1.97 -10.54
C ASP A 373 13.53 -3.39 -10.24
N VAL A 374 12.37 -3.74 -10.79
CA VAL A 374 11.85 -5.12 -10.79
C VAL A 374 12.71 -6.00 -11.71
N LYS A 375 12.76 -7.31 -11.44
CA LYS A 375 13.50 -8.29 -12.25
C LYS A 375 12.86 -8.67 -13.58
#